data_AF-A0A356J3A8-F1
#
_entry.id   AF-A0A356J3A8-F1
#
_cell.length_a   1.000
_cell.length_b   1.000
_cell.length_c   1.000
_cell.angle_alpha   90.00
_cell.angle_beta   90.00
_cell.angle_gamma   90.00
#
_symmetry.space_group_name_H-M   'P 1'
#
loop_
_entity.id
_entity.type
_entity.pdbx_description
1 polymer ?
#
loop_
_entity_poly.entity_id
_entity_poly.type
_entity_poly.pdbx_seq_one_letter_code
_entity_poly.pdbx_strand_id
1 'polypeptide(L)'
;MNDVVEVHTSLEAAEWTEARDSLVAQAKAVTKIASNAEFDAACAIQTEGSKLVKKLEQARKSVTAPLDDIKRKIMAKEKDLRRDIETELARIKTLANAYATEQARKAEAERAAIEDAERKAAEAAVHAEESDDFGFDAPVAKPYIPEPTVEKAHSSNGRVVEKWEFEVVDPYVVPREFLSVDDGKIRAFLALKKADGYKASQIEIAGIKISAVMQVRSR
;
A
#
# COMPACT_ATOMS: atom_id res chain seq x y z
N MET A 1 9.89 28.92 -24.45
CA MET A 1 9.55 28.34 -25.76
C MET A 1 8.83 27.04 -25.49
N ASN A 2 7.51 27.00 -25.67
CA ASN A 2 6.74 25.76 -25.63
C ASN A 2 6.88 25.13 -27.03
N ASP A 3 7.77 24.15 -27.18
CA ASP A 3 7.75 23.26 -28.34
C ASP A 3 6.46 22.45 -28.28
N VAL A 4 5.46 22.90 -29.05
CA VAL A 4 4.28 22.10 -29.32
C VAL A 4 4.75 20.95 -30.20
N VAL A 5 4.79 19.75 -29.63
CA VAL A 5 5.06 18.53 -30.41
C VAL A 5 3.85 18.30 -31.29
N GLU A 6 3.92 18.75 -32.54
CA GLU A 6 2.93 18.40 -33.56
C GLU A 6 3.01 16.89 -33.82
N VAL A 7 2.06 16.14 -33.26
CA VAL A 7 1.91 14.72 -33.57
C VAL A 7 1.20 14.64 -34.92
N HIS A 8 1.93 14.41 -35.99
CA HIS A 8 1.35 14.12 -37.30
C HIS A 8 0.63 12.76 -37.23
N THR A 9 -0.70 12.79 -37.03
CA THR A 9 -1.55 11.60 -36.90
C THR A 9 -2.11 11.10 -38.24
N SER A 10 -1.46 11.39 -39.38
CA SER A 10 -1.92 10.87 -40.67
C SER A 10 -1.48 9.40 -40.87
N LEU A 11 -1.97 8.52 -40.01
CA LEU A 11 -2.28 7.18 -40.46
C LEU A 11 -3.40 7.37 -41.47
N GLU A 12 -3.10 7.34 -42.77
CA GLU A 12 -4.12 7.41 -43.81
C GLU A 12 -5.01 6.18 -43.69
N ALA A 13 -6.05 6.28 -42.87
CA ALA A 13 -6.91 5.18 -42.48
C ALA A 13 -7.54 4.50 -43.70
N ALA A 14 -7.70 5.24 -44.80
CA ALA A 14 -8.15 4.74 -46.09
C ALA A 14 -7.18 3.68 -46.66
N GLU A 15 -5.88 3.96 -46.76
CA GLU A 15 -4.89 3.03 -47.34
C GLU A 15 -4.80 1.71 -46.54
N TRP A 16 -4.78 1.80 -45.20
CA TRP A 16 -4.72 0.62 -44.34
C TRP A 16 -6.01 -0.22 -44.42
N THR A 17 -7.15 0.46 -44.54
CA THR A 17 -8.46 -0.20 -44.65
C THR A 17 -8.57 -0.92 -45.99
N GLU A 18 -8.17 -0.28 -47.09
CA GLU A 18 -8.15 -0.88 -48.41
C GLU A 18 -7.20 -2.08 -48.48
N ALA A 19 -5.97 -1.95 -47.98
CA ALA A 19 -5.00 -3.05 -47.94
C ALA A 19 -5.48 -4.23 -47.09
N ARG A 20 -6.10 -3.95 -45.93
CA ARG A 20 -6.73 -4.97 -45.08
C ARG A 20 -7.87 -5.67 -45.82
N ASP A 21 -8.79 -4.91 -46.39
CA ASP A 21 -10.01 -5.45 -46.98
C ASP A 21 -9.70 -6.27 -48.24
N SER A 22 -8.74 -5.83 -49.05
CA SER A 22 -8.21 -6.59 -50.18
C SER A 22 -7.61 -7.93 -49.72
N LEU A 23 -6.73 -7.91 -48.72
CA LEU A 23 -6.11 -9.13 -48.20
C LEU A 23 -7.15 -10.08 -47.58
N VAL A 24 -8.13 -9.55 -46.83
CA VAL A 24 -9.21 -10.34 -46.23
C VAL A 24 -10.10 -10.95 -47.30
N ALA A 25 -10.39 -10.23 -48.38
CA ALA A 25 -11.14 -10.76 -49.52
C ALA A 25 -10.37 -11.91 -50.20
N GLN A 26 -9.06 -11.74 -50.45
CA GLN A 26 -8.19 -12.79 -51.00
C GLN A 26 -8.16 -14.03 -50.10
N ALA A 27 -7.97 -13.85 -48.80
CA ALA A 27 -7.97 -14.95 -47.84
C ALA A 27 -9.32 -15.68 -47.79
N LYS A 28 -10.45 -14.96 -47.85
CA LYS A 28 -11.80 -15.55 -47.87
C LYS A 28 -12.09 -16.32 -49.16
N ALA A 29 -11.46 -15.97 -50.28
CA ALA A 29 -11.62 -16.69 -51.54
C ALA A 29 -10.98 -18.09 -51.49
N VAL A 30 -10.00 -18.31 -50.61
CA VAL A 30 -9.37 -19.62 -50.41
C VAL A 30 -10.30 -20.51 -49.55
N THR A 31 -11.12 -21.33 -50.21
CA THR A 31 -12.09 -22.22 -49.53
C THR A 31 -11.59 -23.66 -49.39
N LYS A 32 -10.75 -24.12 -50.32
CA LYS A 32 -10.13 -25.44 -50.34
C LYS A 32 -8.79 -25.34 -51.07
N ILE A 33 -7.82 -26.17 -50.65
CA ILE A 33 -6.53 -26.34 -51.33
C ILE A 33 -6.49 -27.77 -51.88
N ALA A 34 -6.45 -27.93 -53.20
CA ALA A 34 -6.46 -29.20 -53.92
C ALA A 34 -5.22 -29.41 -54.80
N SER A 35 -4.37 -28.38 -54.95
CA SER A 35 -3.16 -28.43 -55.77
C SER A 35 -1.98 -27.70 -55.10
N ASN A 36 -0.76 -28.00 -55.54
CA ASN A 36 0.44 -27.32 -55.06
C ASN A 36 0.43 -25.82 -55.40
N ALA A 37 -0.12 -25.44 -56.55
CA ALA A 37 -0.25 -24.04 -56.93
C ALA A 37 -1.19 -23.26 -55.99
N GLU A 38 -2.30 -23.86 -55.56
CA GLU A 38 -3.20 -23.28 -54.56
C GLU A 38 -2.54 -23.18 -53.18
N PHE A 39 -1.72 -24.16 -52.82
CA PHE A 39 -0.93 -24.13 -51.59
C PHE A 39 0.07 -22.96 -51.58
N ASP A 40 0.84 -22.80 -52.66
CA ASP A 40 1.80 -21.70 -52.81
C ASP A 40 1.10 -20.33 -52.75
N ALA A 41 -0.05 -20.18 -53.40
CA ALA A 41 -0.87 -18.96 -53.35
C ALA A 41 -1.37 -18.66 -51.92
N ALA A 42 -1.84 -19.67 -51.19
CA ALA A 42 -2.25 -19.51 -49.80
C ALA A 42 -1.08 -19.09 -48.89
N CYS A 43 0.11 -19.67 -49.08
CA CYS A 43 1.33 -19.26 -48.37
C CYS A 43 1.75 -17.81 -48.69
N ALA A 44 1.56 -17.35 -49.93
CA ALA A 44 1.80 -15.97 -50.30
C ALA A 44 0.86 -15.01 -49.55
N ILE A 45 -0.46 -15.28 -49.55
CA ILE A 45 -1.46 -14.50 -48.81
C ILE A 45 -1.13 -14.45 -47.31
N GLN A 46 -0.76 -15.60 -46.71
CA GLN A 46 -0.35 -15.66 -45.30
C GLN A 46 0.88 -14.78 -45.01
N THR A 47 1.87 -14.81 -45.91
CA THR A 47 3.10 -14.02 -45.79
C THR A 47 2.80 -12.53 -45.89
N GLU A 48 1.96 -12.13 -46.84
CA GLU A 48 1.51 -10.75 -47.00
C GLU A 48 0.72 -10.25 -45.79
N GLY A 49 -0.19 -11.06 -45.26
CA GLY A 49 -0.91 -10.73 -44.03
C GLY A 49 -0.01 -10.55 -42.83
N SER A 50 0.98 -11.42 -42.67
CA SER A 50 1.99 -11.29 -41.62
C SER A 50 2.81 -9.99 -41.76
N LYS A 51 3.14 -9.58 -42.99
CA LYS A 51 3.82 -8.31 -43.26
C LYS A 51 2.92 -7.11 -42.93
N LEU A 52 1.64 -7.13 -43.34
CA LEU A 52 0.70 -6.04 -43.09
C LEU A 52 0.50 -5.81 -41.59
N VAL A 53 0.32 -6.88 -40.81
CA VAL A 53 0.19 -6.81 -39.35
C VAL A 53 1.43 -6.19 -38.71
N LYS A 54 2.64 -6.61 -39.14
CA LYS A 54 3.89 -6.03 -38.63
C LYS A 54 4.01 -4.54 -38.93
N LYS A 55 3.64 -4.11 -40.14
CA LYS A 55 3.67 -2.70 -40.52
C LYS A 55 2.67 -1.87 -39.71
N LEU A 56 1.46 -2.39 -39.47
CA LEU A 56 0.44 -1.73 -38.64
C LEU A 56 0.92 -1.55 -37.20
N GLU A 57 1.53 -2.58 -36.62
CA GLU A 57 2.15 -2.52 -35.29
C GLU A 57 3.29 -1.51 -35.23
N GLN A 58 4.11 -1.43 -36.28
CA GLN A 58 5.18 -0.43 -36.38
C GLN A 58 4.61 1.00 -36.46
N ALA A 59 3.56 1.22 -37.26
CA ALA A 59 2.91 2.52 -37.38
C ALA A 59 2.22 2.93 -36.07
N ARG A 60 1.59 1.98 -35.36
CA ARG A 60 1.08 2.20 -34.00
C ARG A 60 2.20 2.66 -33.06
N LYS A 61 3.35 1.97 -33.09
CA LYS A 61 4.52 2.31 -32.26
C LYS A 61 5.12 3.66 -32.61
N SER A 62 5.21 4.04 -33.88
CA SER A 62 5.75 5.36 -34.25
C SER A 62 4.89 6.51 -33.76
N VAL A 63 3.57 6.32 -33.66
CA VAL A 63 2.64 7.32 -33.09
C VAL A 63 2.68 7.33 -31.56
N THR A 64 2.76 6.15 -30.94
CA THR A 64 2.66 6.03 -29.47
C THR A 64 3.98 6.27 -28.74
N ALA A 65 5.13 5.93 -29.34
CA ALA A 65 6.44 6.06 -28.68
C ALA A 65 6.77 7.51 -28.24
N PRO A 66 6.53 8.56 -29.05
CA PRO A 66 6.73 9.94 -28.60
C PRO A 66 5.85 10.31 -27.40
N LEU A 67 4.62 9.81 -27.35
CA LEU A 67 3.70 10.04 -26.23
C LEU A 67 4.17 9.35 -24.95
N ASP A 68 4.66 8.10 -25.07
CA ASP A 68 5.25 7.36 -23.95
C ASP A 68 6.51 8.06 -23.43
N ASP A 69 7.33 8.60 -24.33
CA ASP A 69 8.52 9.38 -23.96
C ASP A 69 8.16 10.67 -23.23
N ILE A 70 7.14 11.41 -23.70
CA ILE A 70 6.62 12.61 -23.03
C ILE A 70 6.09 12.25 -21.65
N LYS A 71 5.25 11.21 -21.54
CA LYS A 71 4.72 10.71 -20.28
C LYS A 71 5.85 10.37 -19.30
N ARG A 72 6.88 9.65 -19.74
CA ARG A 72 8.05 9.29 -18.92
C ARG A 72 8.78 10.54 -18.43
N LYS A 73 8.97 11.56 -19.29
CA LYS A 73 9.60 12.84 -18.91
C LYS A 73 8.76 13.60 -17.88
N ILE A 74 7.44 13.64 -18.03
CA ILE A 74 6.53 14.27 -17.07
C ILE A 74 6.61 13.58 -15.71
N MET A 75 6.51 12.25 -15.68
CA MET A 75 6.61 11.47 -14.43
C MET A 75 7.98 11.64 -13.75
N ALA A 76 9.07 11.69 -14.52
CA ALA A 76 10.39 11.93 -13.97
C ALA A 76 10.50 13.32 -13.33
N LYS A 77 9.98 14.36 -13.99
CA LYS A 77 9.97 15.73 -13.48
C LYS A 77 9.09 15.88 -12.24
N GLU A 78 7.90 15.26 -12.24
CA GLU A 78 7.04 15.23 -11.06
C GLU A 78 7.74 14.57 -9.87
N LYS A 79 8.36 13.41 -10.09
CA LYS A 79 9.10 12.70 -9.03
C LYS A 79 10.23 13.54 -8.46
N ASP A 80 10.98 14.22 -9.32
CA ASP A 80 12.09 15.08 -8.89
C ASP A 80 11.59 16.27 -8.05
N LEU A 81 10.53 16.96 -8.51
CA LEU A 81 9.91 18.07 -7.78
C LEU A 81 9.31 17.64 -6.43
N ARG A 82 8.71 16.44 -6.40
CA ARG A 82 8.10 15.86 -5.20
C ARG A 82 9.13 15.45 -4.15
N ARG A 83 10.30 14.97 -4.57
CA ARG A 83 11.34 14.41 -3.67
C ARG A 83 11.72 15.38 -2.56
N ASP A 84 11.99 16.63 -2.90
CA ASP A 84 12.52 17.60 -1.93
C ASP A 84 11.42 18.02 -0.94
N ILE A 85 10.17 18.13 -1.42
CA ILE A 85 8.99 18.39 -0.58
C ILE A 85 8.75 17.22 0.38
N GLU A 86 8.74 15.98 -0.10
CA GLU A 86 8.56 14.79 0.75
C GLU A 86 9.68 14.65 1.79
N THR A 87 10.92 15.00 1.40
CA THR A 87 12.07 15.01 2.32
C THR A 87 11.86 16.01 3.46
N GLU A 88 11.47 17.25 3.14
CA GLU A 88 11.23 18.28 4.17
C GLU A 88 9.99 17.96 5.02
N LEU A 89 8.92 17.43 4.43
CA LEU A 89 7.74 16.99 5.18
C LEU A 89 8.10 15.85 6.15
N ALA A 90 8.92 14.89 5.73
CA ALA A 90 9.40 13.82 6.60
C ALA A 90 10.27 14.37 7.74
N ARG A 91 11.13 15.35 7.46
CA ARG A 91 11.95 16.03 8.49
C ARG A 91 11.07 16.76 9.51
N ILE A 92 10.12 17.56 9.06
CA ILE A 92 9.18 18.29 9.93
C ILE A 92 8.36 17.32 10.78
N LYS A 93 7.85 16.24 10.18
CA LYS A 93 7.12 15.18 10.90
C LYS A 93 7.97 14.57 12.02
N THR A 94 9.24 14.28 11.74
CA THR A 94 10.17 13.75 12.74
C THR A 94 10.36 14.72 13.91
N LEU A 95 10.55 16.02 13.63
CA LEU A 95 10.69 17.05 14.65
C LEU A 95 9.41 17.22 15.49
N ALA A 96 8.25 17.22 14.85
CA ALA A 96 6.95 17.34 15.52
C ALA A 96 6.70 16.15 16.48
N ASN A 97 7.03 14.93 16.03
CA ASN A 97 6.94 13.74 16.88
C ASN A 97 7.88 13.82 18.07
N ALA A 98 9.15 14.19 17.85
CA ALA A 98 10.13 14.33 18.93
C ALA A 98 9.67 15.34 19.99
N TYR A 99 9.11 16.48 19.57
CA TYR A 99 8.53 17.45 20.49
C TYR A 99 7.33 16.90 21.26
N ALA A 100 6.41 16.21 20.58
CA ALA A 100 5.24 15.61 21.23
C ALA A 100 5.65 14.56 22.28
N THR A 101 6.65 13.72 21.96
CA THR A 101 7.23 12.75 22.90
C THR A 101 7.88 13.43 24.10
N GLU A 102 8.65 14.49 23.89
CA GLU A 102 9.29 15.23 25.00
C GLU A 102 8.26 15.91 25.91
N GLN A 103 7.17 16.46 25.34
CA GLN A 103 6.07 17.03 26.13
C GLN A 103 5.35 15.95 26.95
N ALA A 104 5.11 14.77 26.37
CA ALA A 104 4.53 13.65 27.10
C ALA A 104 5.43 13.19 28.26
N ARG A 105 6.75 13.13 28.03
CA ARG A 105 7.75 12.78 29.05
C ARG A 105 7.77 13.78 30.21
N LYS A 106 7.74 15.08 29.91
CA LYS A 106 7.67 16.14 30.94
C LYS A 106 6.39 16.04 31.76
N ALA A 107 5.25 15.84 31.10
CA ALA A 107 3.95 15.67 31.75
C ALA A 107 3.91 14.45 32.68
N GLU A 108 4.58 13.36 32.32
CA GLU A 108 4.69 12.17 33.16
C GLU A 108 5.62 12.41 34.37
N ALA A 109 6.78 13.03 34.15
CA ALA A 109 7.71 13.35 35.23
C ALA A 109 7.12 14.31 36.28
N GLU A 110 6.36 15.32 35.84
CA GLU A 110 5.67 16.24 36.75
C GLU A 110 4.58 15.53 37.56
N ARG A 111 3.79 14.66 36.93
CA ARG A 111 2.79 13.84 37.62
C ARG A 111 3.43 12.92 38.67
N ALA A 112 4.53 12.25 38.33
CA ALA A 112 5.25 11.39 39.26
C ALA A 112 5.84 12.16 40.45
N ALA A 113 6.34 13.39 40.22
CA ALA A 113 6.88 14.23 41.30
C ALA A 113 5.79 14.68 42.28
N ILE A 114 4.59 15.01 41.76
CA ILE A 114 3.44 15.38 42.58
C ILE A 114 2.95 14.18 43.40
N GLU A 115 2.81 13.01 42.77
CA GLU A 115 2.40 11.79 43.46
C GLU A 115 3.38 11.39 44.58
N ASP A 116 4.70 11.53 44.35
CA ASP A 116 5.70 11.29 45.40
C ASP A 116 5.62 12.32 46.55
N ALA A 117 5.37 13.59 46.23
CA ALA A 117 5.19 14.64 47.23
C ALA A 117 3.91 14.41 48.07
N GLU A 118 2.80 14.00 47.42
CA GLU A 118 1.55 13.64 48.08
C GLU A 118 1.73 12.43 49.01
N ARG A 119 2.40 11.38 48.53
CA ARG A 119 2.71 10.20 49.35
C ARG A 119 3.53 10.57 50.57
N LYS A 120 4.60 11.35 50.41
CA LYS A 120 5.44 11.80 51.55
C LYS A 120 4.68 12.67 52.53
N ALA A 121 3.82 13.56 52.05
CA ALA A 121 2.97 14.39 52.92
C ALA A 121 1.96 13.54 53.70
N ALA A 122 1.36 12.53 53.07
CA ALA A 122 0.46 11.60 53.73
C ALA A 122 1.18 10.73 54.77
N GLU A 123 2.36 10.18 54.46
CA GLU A 123 3.19 9.42 55.40
C GLU A 123 3.61 10.28 56.62
N ALA A 124 4.00 11.54 56.38
CA ALA A 124 4.33 12.47 57.46
C ALA A 124 3.12 12.82 58.34
N ALA A 125 1.93 12.95 57.77
CA ALA A 125 0.70 13.19 58.53
C ALA A 125 0.32 12.00 59.42
N VAL A 126 0.44 10.77 58.90
CA VAL A 126 0.20 9.55 59.69
C VAL A 126 1.20 9.44 60.84
N HIS A 127 2.49 9.69 60.60
CA HIS A 127 3.49 9.69 61.68
C HIS A 127 3.30 10.81 62.70
N ALA A 128 2.77 11.97 62.30
CA ALA A 128 2.44 13.05 63.23
C ALA A 128 1.26 12.65 64.14
N GLU A 129 0.20 12.04 63.59
CA GLU A 129 -0.94 11.54 64.36
C GLU A 129 -0.54 10.43 65.35
N GLU A 130 0.42 9.57 65.02
CA GLU A 130 0.97 8.55 65.94
C GLU A 130 1.81 9.15 67.09
N SER A 131 2.30 10.38 66.95
CA SER A 131 3.15 11.05 67.94
C SER A 131 2.39 12.01 68.87
N ASP A 132 1.14 12.35 68.54
CA ASP A 132 0.33 13.35 69.25
C ASP A 132 -0.78 12.73 70.12
N ASP A 133 -0.43 11.69 70.89
CA ASP A 133 -1.27 11.05 71.91
C ASP A 133 -1.48 11.95 73.16
N PHE A 134 -1.21 13.26 73.06
CA PHE A 134 -1.35 14.25 74.14
C PHE A 134 -2.04 15.55 73.69
N GLY A 135 -3.21 15.41 73.06
CA GLY A 135 -4.39 16.26 73.25
C GLY A 135 -4.30 17.77 72.95
N PHE A 136 -4.80 18.16 71.77
CA PHE A 136 -5.68 19.33 71.60
C PHE A 136 -6.40 19.24 70.23
N ASP A 137 -7.73 19.25 70.24
CA ASP A 137 -8.58 19.10 69.04
C ASP A 137 -8.66 20.42 68.27
N ALA A 138 -7.75 20.63 67.32
CA ALA A 138 -7.79 21.74 66.37
C ALA A 138 -7.93 21.18 64.93
N PRO A 139 -8.89 21.68 64.13
CA PRO A 139 -9.13 21.14 62.79
C PRO A 139 -7.93 21.42 61.87
N VAL A 140 -7.22 20.36 61.50
CA VAL A 140 -6.11 20.39 60.53
C VAL A 140 -6.67 20.79 59.16
N ALA A 141 -6.37 22.01 58.72
CA ALA A 141 -6.69 22.46 57.37
C ALA A 141 -5.87 21.64 56.37
N LYS A 142 -6.55 20.85 55.53
CA LYS A 142 -5.88 20.10 54.45
C LYS A 142 -5.17 21.10 53.52
N PRO A 143 -3.86 20.94 53.27
CA PRO A 143 -3.14 21.81 52.33
C PRO A 143 -3.77 21.69 50.94
N TYR A 144 -4.15 22.83 50.35
CA TYR A 144 -4.65 22.89 48.98
C TYR A 144 -3.47 22.68 48.02
N ILE A 145 -3.45 21.54 47.34
CA ILE A 145 -2.48 21.23 46.29
C ILE A 145 -3.14 21.65 44.97
N PRO A 146 -2.60 22.64 44.23
CA PRO A 146 -3.15 23.01 42.93
C PRO A 146 -3.02 21.84 41.95
N GLU A 147 -4.09 21.55 41.21
CA GLU A 147 -4.06 20.54 40.14
C GLU A 147 -3.04 20.97 39.07
N PRO A 148 -2.14 20.08 38.63
CA PRO A 148 -1.14 20.43 37.63
C PRO A 148 -1.79 20.69 36.27
N THR A 149 -1.70 21.93 35.81
CA THR A 149 -2.05 22.33 34.44
C THR A 149 -0.89 22.03 33.49
N VAL A 150 -0.62 20.74 33.27
CA VAL A 150 0.38 20.37 32.27
C VAL A 150 -0.20 20.61 30.88
N GLU A 151 0.31 21.62 30.18
CA GLU A 151 -0.09 21.92 28.80
C GLU A 151 0.34 20.78 27.87
N LYS A 152 -0.63 19.97 27.45
CA LYS A 152 -0.39 18.96 26.41
C LYS A 152 -0.04 19.65 25.09
N ALA A 153 0.87 19.04 24.33
CA ALA A 153 1.14 19.45 22.96
C ALA A 153 -0.17 19.43 22.16
N HIS A 154 -0.62 20.60 21.70
CA HIS A 154 -1.84 20.76 20.93
C HIS A 154 -1.54 21.55 19.66
N SER A 155 -2.26 21.21 18.58
CA SER A 155 -2.23 21.95 17.33
C SER A 155 -3.66 22.14 16.86
N SER A 156 -3.96 23.30 16.29
CA SER A 156 -5.24 23.54 15.63
C SER A 156 -5.46 22.63 14.40
N ASN A 157 -4.39 22.08 13.84
CA ASN A 157 -4.41 21.31 12.59
C ASN A 157 -4.02 19.84 12.77
N GLY A 158 -3.71 19.40 13.99
CA GLY A 158 -3.19 18.05 14.24
C GLY A 158 -3.59 17.49 15.60
N ARG A 159 -3.92 16.18 15.62
CA ARG A 159 -4.18 15.43 16.84
C ARG A 159 -3.00 14.51 17.14
N VAL A 160 -2.47 14.60 18.35
CA VAL A 160 -1.49 13.62 18.86
C VAL A 160 -2.27 12.35 19.25
N VAL A 161 -1.87 11.20 18.69
CA VAL A 161 -2.45 9.90 18.98
C VAL A 161 -1.33 8.98 19.45
N GLU A 162 -1.58 8.27 20.54
CA GLU A 162 -0.67 7.23 21.02
C GLU A 162 -0.77 6.02 20.09
N LYS A 163 0.35 5.68 19.44
CA LYS A 163 0.45 4.51 18.57
C LYS A 163 1.21 3.42 19.30
N TRP A 164 0.55 2.28 19.48
CA TRP A 164 1.15 1.08 20.03
C TRP A 164 1.73 0.24 18.89
N GLU A 165 3.02 -0.09 18.99
CA GLU A 165 3.70 -1.02 18.08
C GLU A 165 4.09 -2.27 18.87
N PHE A 166 3.93 -3.44 18.27
CA PHE A 166 4.26 -4.72 18.90
C PHE A 166 5.07 -5.58 17.93
N GLU A 167 5.98 -6.36 18.49
CA GLU A 167 6.76 -7.37 17.77
C GLU A 167 6.42 -8.74 18.36
N VAL A 168 6.09 -9.71 17.49
CA VAL A 168 5.79 -11.08 17.92
C VAL A 168 7.07 -11.89 17.90
N VAL A 169 7.66 -12.12 19.07
CA VAL A 169 8.91 -12.90 19.23
C VAL A 169 8.68 -14.40 19.04
N ASP A 170 7.56 -14.93 19.54
CA ASP A 170 7.17 -16.33 19.37
C ASP A 170 5.67 -16.44 18.98
N PRO A 171 5.36 -16.77 17.72
CA PRO A 171 3.98 -16.92 17.25
C PRO A 171 3.18 -18.04 17.93
N TYR A 172 3.83 -19.03 18.54
CA TYR A 172 3.15 -20.20 19.13
C TYR A 172 2.59 -19.93 20.52
N VAL A 173 3.10 -18.90 21.20
CA VAL A 173 2.61 -18.47 22.53
C VAL A 173 1.51 -17.41 22.39
N VAL A 174 1.40 -16.77 21.23
CA VAL A 174 0.33 -15.79 20.95
C VAL A 174 -1.03 -16.50 21.00
N PRO A 175 -1.97 -16.05 21.85
CA PRO A 175 -3.31 -16.63 21.90
C PRO A 175 -3.94 -16.62 20.51
N ARG A 176 -4.59 -17.73 20.14
CA ARG A 176 -5.16 -17.94 18.79
C ARG A 176 -6.15 -16.84 18.37
N GLU A 177 -6.75 -16.14 19.33
CA GLU A 177 -7.64 -15.01 19.14
C GLU A 177 -6.96 -13.81 18.45
N PHE A 178 -5.65 -13.66 18.61
CA PHE A 178 -4.86 -12.58 18.01
C PHE A 178 -4.10 -13.00 16.74
N LEU A 179 -4.18 -14.28 16.35
CA LEU A 179 -3.63 -14.79 15.09
C LEU A 179 -4.64 -14.52 13.97
N SER A 180 -4.41 -13.47 13.20
CA SER A 180 -5.20 -13.18 12.00
C SER A 180 -4.90 -14.18 10.89
N VAL A 181 -5.97 -14.73 10.31
CA VAL A 181 -5.90 -15.65 9.17
C VAL A 181 -5.51 -14.86 7.93
N ASP A 182 -4.25 -14.97 7.50
CA ASP A 182 -3.74 -14.32 6.29
C ASP A 182 -4.13 -15.11 5.03
N ASP A 183 -5.16 -14.63 4.31
CA ASP A 183 -5.67 -15.23 3.07
C ASP A 183 -4.59 -15.29 1.97
N GLY A 184 -3.66 -14.32 1.93
CA GLY A 184 -2.58 -14.29 0.95
C GLY A 184 -1.61 -15.45 1.13
N LYS A 185 -1.21 -15.71 2.37
CA LYS A 185 -0.33 -16.86 2.70
C LYS A 185 -1.02 -18.20 2.48
N ILE A 186 -2.30 -18.30 2.81
CA ILE A 186 -3.10 -19.51 2.57
C ILE A 186 -3.18 -19.79 1.07
N ARG A 187 -3.47 -18.77 0.24
CA ARG A 187 -3.49 -18.93 -1.21
C ARG A 187 -2.13 -19.29 -1.80
N ALA A 188 -1.05 -18.69 -1.30
CA ALA A 188 0.31 -19.01 -1.74
C ALA A 188 0.67 -20.47 -1.42
N PHE A 189 0.33 -20.95 -0.22
CA PHE A 189 0.52 -22.35 0.17
C PHE A 189 -0.30 -23.32 -0.72
N LEU A 190 -1.56 -23.01 -0.99
CA LEU A 190 -2.41 -23.83 -1.86
C LEU A 190 -1.90 -23.84 -3.32
N ALA A 191 -1.34 -22.72 -3.79
CA ALA A 191 -0.72 -22.65 -5.11
C ALA A 191 0.54 -23.54 -5.21
N LEU A 192 1.38 -23.55 -4.18
CA LEU A 192 2.56 -24.41 -4.10
C LEU A 192 2.16 -25.89 -4.11
N LYS A 193 1.22 -26.30 -3.25
CA LYS A 193 0.74 -27.69 -3.21
C LYS A 193 0.07 -28.13 -4.50
N LYS A 194 -0.62 -27.23 -5.20
CA LYS A 194 -1.15 -27.50 -6.54
C LYS A 194 -0.04 -27.72 -7.56
N ALA A 195 1.06 -26.97 -7.49
CA ALA A 195 2.24 -27.17 -8.35
C ALA A 195 2.94 -28.50 -8.07
N ASP A 196 2.97 -28.92 -6.80
CA ASP A 196 3.47 -30.23 -6.36
C ASP A 196 2.53 -31.41 -6.72
N GLY A 197 1.39 -31.14 -7.37
CA GLY A 197 0.46 -32.16 -7.86
C GLY A 197 -0.59 -32.64 -6.84
N TYR A 198 -0.69 -32.02 -5.67
CA TYR A 198 -1.72 -32.37 -4.69
C TYR A 198 -3.10 -31.91 -5.17
N LYS A 199 -4.09 -32.77 -4.97
CA LYS A 199 -5.51 -32.42 -5.19
C LYS A 199 -6.05 -31.71 -3.96
N ALA A 200 -7.04 -30.82 -4.16
CA ALA A 200 -7.69 -30.08 -3.06
C ALA A 200 -8.26 -31.00 -1.95
N SER A 201 -8.66 -32.23 -2.29
CA SER A 201 -9.16 -33.24 -1.34
C SER A 201 -8.09 -33.92 -0.49
N GLN A 202 -6.80 -33.71 -0.79
CA GLN A 202 -5.66 -34.33 -0.10
C GLN A 202 -4.97 -33.36 0.87
N ILE A 203 -5.44 -32.12 0.94
CA ILE A 203 -4.86 -31.07 1.78
C ILE A 203 -5.78 -30.90 2.98
N GLU A 204 -5.37 -31.44 4.13
CA GLU A 204 -6.07 -31.24 5.41
C GLU A 204 -5.32 -30.21 6.24
N ILE A 205 -5.99 -29.08 6.53
CA ILE A 205 -5.48 -28.05 7.44
C ILE A 205 -6.50 -27.89 8.55
N ALA A 206 -6.08 -28.09 9.81
CA ALA A 206 -6.96 -28.02 10.96
C ALA A 206 -7.69 -26.67 11.02
N GLY A 207 -9.03 -26.70 10.92
CA GLY A 207 -9.87 -25.50 10.94
C GLY A 207 -10.13 -24.84 9.58
N ILE A 208 -9.68 -25.40 8.46
CA ILE A 208 -9.93 -24.87 7.12
C ILE A 208 -10.56 -25.96 6.22
N LYS A 209 -11.72 -25.68 5.65
CA LYS A 209 -12.37 -26.54 4.65
C LYS A 209 -12.02 -26.05 3.25
N ILE A 210 -11.32 -26.88 2.47
CA ILE A 210 -10.90 -26.55 1.10
C ILE A 210 -11.88 -27.24 0.12
N SER A 211 -12.49 -26.48 -0.78
CA SER A 211 -13.33 -27.01 -1.85
C SER A 211 -12.85 -26.53 -3.23
N ALA A 212 -12.90 -27.41 -4.23
CA ALA A 212 -12.58 -27.07 -5.61
C ALA A 212 -13.88 -26.70 -6.35
N VAL A 213 -13.94 -25.48 -6.90
CA VAL A 213 -15.04 -25.04 -7.77
C VAL A 213 -14.48 -24.79 -9.16
N MET A 214 -15.12 -25.36 -10.17
CA MET A 214 -14.74 -25.14 -11.57
C MET A 214 -15.37 -23.83 -12.07
N GLN A 215 -14.55 -22.91 -12.58
CA GLN A 215 -15.02 -21.66 -13.16
C GLN A 215 -14.47 -21.52 -14.58
N VAL A 216 -15.37 -21.40 -15.56
CA VAL A 216 -15.01 -21.14 -16.95
C VAL A 216 -14.68 -19.65 -17.09
N ARG A 217 -13.48 -19.33 -17.57
CA ARG A 217 -13.09 -17.95 -17.90
C ARG A 217 -13.03 -17.79 -19.42
N SER A 218 -13.78 -16.82 -19.95
CA SER A 218 -13.55 -16.30 -21.29
C SER A 218 -12.24 -15.51 -21.29
N ARG A 219 -11.48 -15.62 -22.39
CA ARG A 219 -10.26 -14.82 -22.62
C ARG A 219 -10.58 -13.34 -22.69
#